data_AF-G6EEJ8-F1
#
_entry.id   AF-G6EEJ8-F1
#
_cell.length_a   1.000
_cell.length_b   1.000
_cell.length_c   1.000
_cell.angle_alpha   90.00
_cell.angle_beta   90.00
_cell.angle_gamma   90.00
#
_symmetry.space_group_name_H-M   'P 1'
#
loop_
_entity.id
_entity.type
_entity.pdbx_description
1 polymer ?
#
loop_
_entity_poly.entity_id
_entity_poly.type
_entity_poly.pdbx_seq_one_letter_code
_entity_poly.pdbx_strand_id
1 'polypeptide(L)'
;MKKLLAMFAVFGLVALVAAYVALAPLSTSGPGAVQTALAFLDEGAARISAIAGRSEAVLALLGLGMVLGLIAALAVGKSSAPPQDEDVTPAPGPVWRPEPHSHEDRIAGLRRRASGTTASEPDYESPVITALVDETEYGQSDYGQTADAQACEAAEPEVIAAERPRPVILVRKARERNRDWTWDLSWLGGLPRLGSAPWPRDSHGTPLPFAAQVNLSELAGACAESPLPHSGSLAFFLGEGAVVAVSPGEHDFTDPPADLPPAYEEDGTPLPSTPTRLSRYLFPFWPVEPVAEPGDEEPGPSTLQEHGMTSAALAEVGEDNLWWYGVFHLTDQLREALDGAQRDYDAELSQEGKAKDALAALEARGDALPEAVAGARRKIHDIDARLREIEEQASEMPAMIEALEGFSSGRGPWEPMTEEERGLVTEILGEIHARHGKLVEARLPHALAPLRALCIRAMATGAPKAFAALPDDLLEKIGKDFTAPPRDHHRIFTDPAQGPQDDDLLLLQLASDDMMEWRWDNLGRYQFRIDRKDALGGNWQNARLIFEPA
;
A
#
# COMPACT_ATOMS: atom_id res chain seq x y z
N MET A 1 -11.43 -13.23 26.39
CA MET A 1 -10.18 -13.58 27.11
C MET A 1 -9.00 -12.69 26.72
N LYS A 2 -8.66 -12.55 25.42
CA LYS A 2 -7.54 -11.70 24.95
C LYS A 2 -7.56 -10.24 25.47
N LYS A 3 -8.75 -9.61 25.54
CA LYS A 3 -8.95 -8.23 26.06
C LYS A 3 -8.54 -8.07 27.52
N LEU A 4 -8.94 -9.02 28.37
CA LEU A 4 -8.57 -9.03 29.79
C LEU A 4 -7.06 -9.23 29.95
N LEU A 5 -6.47 -10.08 29.12
CA LEU A 5 -5.03 -10.38 29.18
C LEU A 5 -4.16 -9.17 28.80
N ALA A 6 -4.56 -8.42 27.75
CA ALA A 6 -3.90 -7.17 27.38
C ALA A 6 -4.04 -6.09 28.47
N MET A 7 -5.24 -5.93 29.04
CA MET A 7 -5.50 -4.99 30.13
C MET A 7 -4.66 -5.32 31.37
N PHE A 8 -4.58 -6.59 31.77
CA PHE A 8 -3.75 -7.03 32.90
C PHE A 8 -2.25 -6.88 32.63
N ALA A 9 -1.79 -7.07 31.39
CA ALA A 9 -0.39 -6.89 31.03
C ALA A 9 0.05 -5.42 31.16
N VAL A 10 -0.74 -4.49 30.60
CA VAL A 10 -0.45 -3.04 30.67
C VAL A 10 -0.51 -2.55 32.12
N PHE A 11 -1.57 -2.89 32.86
CA PHE A 11 -1.70 -2.47 34.25
C PHE A 11 -0.61 -3.09 35.15
N GLY A 12 -0.30 -4.38 34.95
CA GLY A 12 0.73 -5.09 35.69
C GLY A 12 2.12 -4.50 35.48
N LEU A 13 2.47 -4.14 34.24
CA LEU A 13 3.74 -3.49 33.93
C LEU A 13 3.87 -2.14 34.63
N VAL A 14 2.83 -1.30 34.57
CA VAL A 14 2.85 0.02 35.20
C VAL A 14 2.87 -0.07 36.73
N ALA A 15 2.14 -1.03 37.32
CA ALA A 15 2.21 -1.29 38.76
C ALA A 15 3.60 -1.75 39.20
N LEU A 16 4.29 -2.55 38.38
CA LEU A 16 5.66 -3.00 38.64
C LEU A 16 6.65 -1.83 38.60
N VAL A 17 6.50 -0.91 37.63
CA VAL A 17 7.30 0.33 37.56
C VAL A 17 7.02 1.23 38.77
N ALA A 18 5.76 1.39 39.18
CA ALA A 18 5.40 2.19 40.35
C ALA A 18 5.97 1.60 41.66
N ALA A 19 5.92 0.27 41.81
CA ALA A 19 6.55 -0.43 42.93
C ALA A 19 8.08 -0.25 42.93
N TYR A 20 8.72 -0.28 41.75
CA TYR A 20 10.14 -0.01 41.62
C TYR A 20 10.51 1.40 42.10
N VAL A 21 9.79 2.43 41.63
CA VAL A 21 10.02 3.83 42.03
C VAL A 21 9.84 4.03 43.54
N ALA A 22 8.89 3.32 44.16
CA ALA A 22 8.68 3.37 45.61
C ALA A 22 9.85 2.76 46.41
N LEU A 23 10.45 1.69 45.88
CA LEU A 23 11.50 0.91 46.55
C LEU A 23 12.92 1.38 46.22
N ALA A 24 13.11 2.22 45.20
CA ALA A 24 14.41 2.71 44.79
C ALA A 24 15.14 3.51 45.90
N PRO A 25 16.48 3.39 46.00
CA PRO A 25 17.37 2.65 45.09
C PRO A 25 17.50 1.14 45.42
N LEU A 26 17.53 0.29 44.40
CA LEU A 26 17.70 -1.18 44.52
C LEU A 26 19.05 -1.71 43.98
N SER A 27 19.83 -0.87 43.29
CA SER A 27 21.12 -1.23 42.69
C SER A 27 22.20 -1.67 43.68
N THR A 28 22.02 -1.44 44.98
CA THR A 28 23.00 -1.83 46.01
C THR A 28 23.02 -3.34 46.30
N SER A 29 22.09 -4.12 45.73
CA SER A 29 21.80 -5.49 46.16
C SER A 29 21.92 -6.57 45.06
N GLY A 30 22.41 -6.24 43.85
CA GLY A 30 22.40 -7.16 42.69
C GLY A 30 23.79 -7.62 42.19
N PRO A 31 23.90 -8.82 41.57
CA PRO A 31 25.10 -9.26 40.87
C PRO A 31 25.33 -8.49 39.56
N GLY A 32 26.61 -8.35 39.15
CA GLY A 32 27.13 -7.34 38.23
C GLY A 32 26.27 -6.88 37.04
N ALA A 33 25.80 -7.78 36.17
CA ALA A 33 25.00 -7.37 35.00
C ALA A 33 23.63 -6.80 35.38
N VAL A 34 23.01 -7.34 36.44
CA VAL A 34 21.73 -6.85 36.99
C VAL A 34 21.94 -5.50 37.69
N GLN A 35 23.10 -5.29 38.31
CA GLN A 35 23.43 -4.03 38.97
C GLN A 35 23.49 -2.85 37.99
N THR A 36 24.06 -3.03 36.80
CA THR A 36 24.12 -1.97 35.78
C THR A 36 22.73 -1.59 35.27
N ALA A 37 21.86 -2.58 35.03
CA ALA A 37 20.47 -2.32 34.62
C ALA A 37 19.66 -1.61 35.73
N LEU A 38 19.84 -2.02 36.99
CA LEU A 38 19.18 -1.39 38.14
C LEU A 38 19.70 0.03 38.40
N ALA A 39 20.98 0.32 38.14
CA ALA A 39 21.53 1.66 38.31
C ALA A 39 20.88 2.66 37.34
N PHE A 40 20.64 2.27 36.09
CA PHE A 40 19.93 3.09 35.11
C PHE A 40 18.47 3.36 35.56
N LEU A 41 17.80 2.33 36.07
CA LEU A 41 16.43 2.47 36.58
C LEU A 41 16.35 3.32 37.86
N ASP A 42 17.34 3.21 38.76
CA ASP A 42 17.44 4.03 39.97
C ASP A 42 17.64 5.51 39.63
N GLU A 43 18.44 5.82 38.60
CA GLU A 43 18.61 7.20 38.12
C GLU A 43 17.29 7.76 37.55
N GLY A 44 16.57 6.97 36.75
CA GLY A 44 15.24 7.32 36.26
C GLY A 44 14.24 7.58 37.40
N ALA A 45 14.18 6.67 38.38
CA ALA A 45 13.30 6.80 39.55
C ALA A 45 13.65 8.03 40.40
N ALA A 46 14.94 8.36 40.54
CA ALA A 46 15.41 9.55 41.25
C ALA A 46 14.97 10.84 40.54
N ARG A 47 15.08 10.92 39.21
CA ARG A 47 14.63 12.07 38.42
C ARG A 47 13.12 12.29 38.55
N ILE A 48 12.33 11.22 38.44
CA ILE A 48 10.86 11.30 38.59
C ILE A 48 10.49 11.75 40.01
N SER A 49 11.15 11.18 41.03
CA SER A 49 10.91 11.54 42.43
C SER A 49 11.34 12.96 42.77
N ALA A 50 12.37 13.51 42.12
CA ALA A 50 12.84 14.87 42.35
C ALA A 50 11.86 15.93 41.83
N ILE A 51 11.11 15.62 40.76
CA ILE A 51 10.15 16.55 40.15
C ILE A 51 8.85 16.61 40.95
N ALA A 52 8.27 15.45 41.27
CA ALA A 52 6.92 15.37 41.84
C ALA A 52 6.89 15.06 43.34
N GLY A 53 8.00 14.58 43.92
CA GLY A 53 8.00 13.88 45.19
C GLY A 53 7.65 12.40 45.02
N ARG A 54 8.24 11.54 45.86
CA ARG A 54 8.15 10.07 45.69
C ARG A 54 6.70 9.55 45.76
N SER A 55 5.89 10.04 46.69
CA SER A 55 4.50 9.59 46.84
C SER A 55 3.62 10.00 45.66
N GLU A 56 3.78 11.23 45.17
CA GLU A 56 3.04 11.74 44.01
C GLU A 56 3.44 11.02 42.71
N ALA A 57 4.73 10.73 42.53
CA ALA A 57 5.23 9.96 41.41
C ALA A 57 4.60 8.56 41.31
N VAL A 58 4.48 7.86 42.43
CA VAL A 58 3.87 6.53 42.50
C VAL A 58 2.37 6.59 42.16
N LEU A 59 1.64 7.56 42.71
CA LEU A 59 0.22 7.76 42.43
C LEU A 59 -0.03 8.15 40.97
N ALA A 60 0.80 9.02 40.40
CA ALA A 60 0.73 9.43 39.00
C ALA A 60 0.94 8.25 38.05
N LEU A 61 1.93 7.40 38.31
CA LEU A 61 2.17 6.19 37.51
C LEU A 61 1.00 5.21 37.58
N LEU A 62 0.46 4.93 38.76
CA LEU A 62 -0.72 4.06 38.91
C LEU A 62 -1.95 4.62 38.19
N GLY A 63 -2.18 5.93 38.29
CA GLY A 63 -3.24 6.62 37.56
C GLY A 63 -3.09 6.48 36.04
N LEU A 64 -1.88 6.69 35.53
CA LEU A 64 -1.56 6.53 34.11
C LEU A 64 -1.79 5.08 33.64
N GLY A 65 -1.40 4.08 34.45
CA GLY A 65 -1.61 2.67 34.14
C GLY A 65 -3.09 2.29 34.05
N MET A 66 -3.94 2.88 34.90
CA MET A 66 -5.39 2.69 34.85
C MET A 66 -5.99 3.29 33.57
N VAL A 67 -5.55 4.49 33.17
CA VAL A 67 -5.99 5.15 31.92
C VAL A 67 -5.58 4.33 30.69
N LEU A 68 -4.31 3.92 30.60
CA LEU A 68 -3.79 3.13 29.48
C LEU A 68 -4.44 1.75 29.39
N GLY A 69 -4.70 1.09 30.52
CA GLY A 69 -5.44 -0.17 30.55
C GLY A 69 -6.87 -0.03 30.00
N LEU A 70 -7.53 1.10 30.30
CA LEU A 70 -8.86 1.41 29.77
C LEU A 70 -8.84 1.64 28.25
N ILE A 71 -7.85 2.40 27.75
CA ILE A 71 -7.66 2.66 26.32
C ILE A 71 -7.40 1.35 25.56
N ALA A 72 -6.52 0.48 26.07
CA ALA A 72 -6.24 -0.83 25.45
C ALA A 72 -7.50 -1.72 25.40
N ALA A 73 -8.35 -1.68 26.42
CA ALA A 73 -9.61 -2.42 26.43
C ALA A 73 -10.60 -1.92 25.38
N LEU A 74 -10.59 -0.62 25.07
CA LEU A 74 -11.42 0.00 24.03
C LEU A 74 -10.87 -0.25 22.62
N ALA A 75 -9.54 -0.20 22.42
CA ALA A 75 -8.91 -0.37 21.12
C ALA A 75 -9.08 -1.78 20.52
N VAL A 76 -9.08 -2.83 21.35
CA VAL A 76 -9.26 -4.23 20.92
C VAL A 76 -10.74 -4.55 20.61
N GLY A 77 -11.63 -3.55 20.68
CA GLY A 77 -13.08 -3.70 20.61
C GLY A 77 -13.70 -3.81 19.22
N LYS A 78 -13.00 -3.49 18.13
CA LYS A 78 -13.66 -3.01 16.91
C LYS A 78 -13.65 -3.93 15.68
N SER A 79 -13.18 -5.18 15.77
CA SER A 79 -13.23 -6.12 14.63
C SER A 79 -14.27 -7.21 14.87
N SER A 80 -15.52 -6.94 14.53
CA SER A 80 -16.52 -7.97 14.29
C SER A 80 -17.26 -7.56 13.03
N ALA A 81 -16.87 -8.16 11.91
CA ALA A 81 -17.55 -7.98 10.65
C ALA A 81 -19.02 -8.46 10.80
N PRO A 82 -20.01 -7.68 10.36
CA PRO A 82 -21.40 -8.12 10.36
C PRO A 82 -21.59 -9.31 9.41
N PRO A 83 -22.60 -10.17 9.66
CA PRO A 83 -22.97 -11.24 8.74
C PRO A 83 -23.38 -10.63 7.39
N GLN A 84 -22.79 -11.14 6.30
CA GLN A 84 -23.10 -10.73 4.93
C GLN A 84 -24.53 -11.16 4.58
N ASP A 85 -25.37 -10.18 4.23
CA ASP A 85 -26.56 -10.43 3.41
C ASP A 85 -26.07 -10.64 1.97
N GLU A 86 -26.27 -11.86 1.46
CA GLU A 86 -26.09 -12.18 0.04
C GLU A 86 -27.25 -11.58 -0.78
N ASP A 87 -26.95 -11.18 -2.02
CA ASP A 87 -27.86 -10.73 -3.09
C ASP A 87 -28.25 -9.24 -3.14
N VAL A 88 -27.32 -8.38 -3.58
CA VAL A 88 -27.46 -7.52 -4.78
C VAL A 88 -26.05 -7.12 -5.25
N THR A 89 -25.49 -7.80 -6.25
CA THR A 89 -24.24 -7.35 -6.88
C THR A 89 -24.55 -6.30 -7.95
N PRO A 90 -24.12 -5.03 -7.80
CA PRO A 90 -24.25 -4.05 -8.87
C PRO A 90 -23.41 -4.49 -10.08
N ALA A 91 -23.90 -4.23 -11.29
CA ALA A 91 -23.17 -4.55 -12.52
C ALA A 91 -21.79 -3.86 -12.51
N PRO A 92 -20.71 -4.57 -12.90
CA PRO A 92 -19.37 -4.00 -12.89
C PRO A 92 -19.32 -2.76 -13.79
N GLY A 93 -18.80 -1.65 -13.24
CA GLY A 93 -18.52 -0.44 -14.00
C GLY A 93 -17.54 -0.70 -15.16
N PRO A 94 -17.40 0.24 -16.11
CA PRO A 94 -16.51 0.08 -17.25
C PRO A 94 -15.06 -0.11 -16.78
N VAL A 95 -14.58 -1.35 -16.80
CA VAL A 95 -13.17 -1.69 -16.60
C VAL A 95 -12.42 -1.15 -17.82
N TRP A 96 -11.46 -0.24 -17.58
CA TRP A 96 -10.55 0.16 -18.64
C TRP A 96 -9.79 -1.07 -19.13
N ARG A 97 -9.98 -1.40 -20.40
CA ARG A 97 -9.21 -2.40 -21.12
C ARG A 97 -8.24 -1.61 -22.00
N PRO A 98 -6.97 -2.01 -22.10
CA PRO A 98 -6.19 -1.65 -23.28
C PRO A 98 -7.04 -2.10 -24.47
N GLU A 99 -7.46 -1.18 -25.35
CA GLU A 99 -8.17 -1.58 -26.56
C GLU A 99 -7.24 -2.57 -27.29
N PRO A 100 -7.69 -3.81 -27.57
CA PRO A 100 -6.84 -4.76 -28.26
C PRO A 100 -6.47 -4.13 -29.60
N HIS A 101 -5.18 -3.85 -29.79
CA HIS A 101 -4.65 -3.33 -31.05
C HIS A 101 -5.31 -4.09 -32.19
N SER A 102 -5.86 -3.36 -33.15
CA SER A 102 -6.48 -3.99 -34.32
C SER A 102 -5.46 -4.94 -34.95
N HIS A 103 -5.93 -6.01 -35.58
CA HIS A 103 -5.03 -6.95 -36.25
C HIS A 103 -4.14 -6.22 -37.29
N GLU A 104 -4.62 -5.10 -37.85
CA GLU A 104 -3.85 -4.23 -38.74
C GLU A 104 -2.77 -3.43 -38.00
N ASP A 105 -3.03 -2.90 -36.81
CA ASP A 105 -2.03 -2.18 -35.99
C ASP A 105 -0.92 -3.12 -35.50
N ARG A 106 -1.29 -4.36 -35.14
CA ARG A 106 -0.31 -5.42 -34.81
C ARG A 106 0.59 -5.76 -36.00
N ILE A 107 0.00 -5.94 -37.19
CA ILE A 107 0.76 -6.16 -38.42
C ILE A 107 1.62 -4.95 -38.76
N ALA A 108 1.14 -3.72 -38.55
CA ALA A 108 1.88 -2.50 -38.82
C ALA A 108 3.07 -2.31 -37.86
N GLY A 109 2.92 -2.67 -36.58
CA GLY A 109 4.00 -2.69 -35.59
C GLY A 109 5.08 -3.73 -35.91
N LEU A 110 4.66 -4.95 -36.26
CA LEU A 110 5.58 -6.02 -36.69
C LEU A 110 6.28 -5.69 -38.02
N ARG A 111 5.57 -5.08 -38.98
CA ARG A 111 6.16 -4.63 -40.26
C ARG A 111 7.17 -3.50 -40.05
N ARG A 112 6.91 -2.54 -39.16
CA ARG A 112 7.88 -1.47 -38.80
C ARG A 112 9.16 -2.04 -38.19
N ARG A 113 9.05 -3.07 -37.35
CA ARG A 113 10.21 -3.79 -36.80
C ARG A 113 10.95 -4.61 -37.86
N ALA A 114 10.23 -5.35 -38.69
CA ALA A 114 10.82 -6.18 -39.76
C ALA A 114 11.47 -5.35 -40.88
N SER A 115 11.02 -4.10 -41.10
CA SER A 115 11.58 -3.21 -42.12
C SER A 115 12.81 -2.44 -41.64
N GLY A 116 13.26 -2.62 -40.40
CA GLY A 116 14.43 -1.92 -39.84
C GLY A 116 14.31 -0.39 -39.90
N THR A 117 13.09 0.13 -40.01
CA THR A 117 12.85 1.56 -40.15
C THR A 117 12.81 2.16 -38.75
N THR A 118 13.98 2.36 -38.16
CA THR A 118 14.13 3.28 -37.03
C THR A 118 13.65 4.65 -37.50
N ALA A 119 12.61 5.19 -36.87
CA ALA A 119 12.28 6.60 -37.01
C ALA A 119 13.56 7.39 -36.71
N SER A 120 13.92 8.32 -37.60
CA SER A 120 15.12 9.14 -37.48
C SER A 120 15.16 9.79 -36.10
N GLU A 121 16.04 9.31 -35.22
CA GLU A 121 16.40 10.00 -34.00
C GLU A 121 17.16 11.30 -34.38
N PRO A 122 16.99 12.39 -33.62
CA PRO A 122 17.81 13.58 -33.80
C PRO A 122 19.28 13.26 -33.48
N ASP A 123 20.19 13.63 -34.40
CA ASP A 123 21.64 13.47 -34.28
C ASP A 123 22.16 13.93 -32.91
N TYR A 124 22.47 12.97 -32.03
CA TYR A 124 23.36 13.16 -30.89
C TYR A 124 24.68 12.46 -31.18
N GLU A 125 25.70 13.25 -31.50
CA GLU A 125 27.09 12.78 -31.62
C GLU A 125 27.57 12.27 -30.25
N SER A 126 27.71 10.95 -30.11
CA SER A 126 28.49 10.33 -29.04
C SER A 126 29.80 9.76 -29.59
N PRO A 127 30.91 9.83 -28.83
CA PRO A 127 32.25 9.53 -29.33
C PRO A 127 32.48 8.04 -29.57
N VAL A 128 33.13 7.75 -30.69
CA VAL A 128 33.61 6.42 -31.11
C VAL A 128 34.68 5.92 -30.13
N ILE A 129 34.37 4.85 -29.39
CA ILE A 129 35.36 4.07 -28.65
C ILE A 129 35.81 2.91 -29.54
N THR A 130 37.02 3.03 -30.08
CA THR A 130 37.70 1.97 -30.84
C THR A 130 38.36 1.01 -29.85
N ALA A 131 37.80 -0.20 -29.69
CA ALA A 131 38.47 -1.26 -28.93
C ALA A 131 39.52 -1.95 -29.81
N LEU A 132 40.78 -1.85 -29.41
CA LEU A 132 41.90 -2.64 -29.91
C LEU A 132 41.77 -4.08 -29.38
N VAL A 133 41.71 -5.04 -30.31
CA VAL A 133 41.87 -6.46 -30.04
C VAL A 133 43.38 -6.74 -29.97
N ASP A 134 43.87 -7.15 -28.81
CA ASP A 134 45.25 -7.61 -28.61
C ASP A 134 45.26 -9.14 -28.68
N GLU A 135 45.80 -9.67 -29.78
CA GLU A 135 46.07 -11.08 -29.97
C GLU A 135 47.46 -11.40 -29.42
N THR A 136 47.50 -12.05 -28.25
CA THR A 136 48.67 -12.79 -27.77
C THR A 136 48.23 -14.21 -27.44
N GLU A 137 49.00 -15.28 -27.55
CA GLU A 137 50.21 -15.66 -28.28
C GLU A 137 50.32 -17.16 -27.93
N TYR A 138 50.43 -18.03 -28.93
CA TYR A 138 50.51 -19.48 -28.73
C TYR A 138 51.84 -19.86 -28.04
N GLY A 139 51.76 -20.27 -26.77
CA GLY A 139 52.89 -20.80 -25.99
C GLY A 139 52.81 -22.31 -25.79
N GLN A 140 53.70 -23.02 -26.47
CA GLN A 140 53.90 -24.46 -26.49
C GLN A 140 54.90 -24.89 -25.40
N SER A 141 54.54 -25.85 -24.52
CA SER A 141 55.48 -26.71 -23.77
C SER A 141 54.70 -27.89 -23.21
N ASP A 142 54.90 -29.12 -23.68
CA ASP A 142 56.00 -30.07 -23.47
C ASP A 142 55.77 -30.97 -22.25
N TYR A 143 55.93 -32.27 -22.50
CA TYR A 143 55.50 -33.40 -21.69
C TYR A 143 56.45 -33.70 -20.52
N GLY A 144 55.87 -34.21 -19.44
CA GLY A 144 56.45 -35.36 -18.74
C GLY A 144 56.91 -35.12 -17.31
N GLN A 145 56.02 -35.39 -16.35
CA GLN A 145 56.47 -35.88 -15.05
C GLN A 145 55.46 -36.88 -14.47
N THR A 146 55.97 -38.08 -14.21
CA THR A 146 55.26 -39.24 -13.71
C THR A 146 55.29 -39.26 -12.18
N ALA A 147 54.13 -39.61 -11.62
CA ALA A 147 53.91 -40.34 -10.38
C ALA A 147 54.61 -39.85 -9.09
N ASP A 148 53.80 -39.26 -8.21
CA ASP A 148 53.74 -39.73 -6.82
C ASP A 148 52.28 -39.74 -6.37
N ALA A 149 51.76 -40.94 -6.13
CA ALA A 149 50.41 -41.19 -5.63
C ALA A 149 50.38 -40.90 -4.12
N GLN A 150 50.38 -39.61 -3.79
CA GLN A 150 50.02 -39.14 -2.46
C GLN A 150 48.50 -39.22 -2.37
N ALA A 151 47.99 -39.99 -1.40
CA ALA A 151 46.57 -40.09 -1.14
C ALA A 151 46.03 -38.69 -0.82
N CYS A 152 45.47 -38.01 -1.84
CA CYS A 152 44.65 -36.83 -1.66
C CYS A 152 43.44 -37.27 -0.84
N GLU A 153 43.53 -37.03 0.46
CA GLU A 153 42.37 -36.78 1.30
C GLU A 153 41.47 -35.85 0.48
N ALA A 154 40.33 -36.38 0.04
CA ALA A 154 39.42 -35.68 -0.84
C ALA A 154 39.00 -34.41 -0.12
N ALA A 155 39.63 -33.28 -0.47
CA ALA A 155 39.26 -31.97 0.03
C ALA A 155 37.76 -31.86 -0.21
N GLU A 156 36.99 -31.78 0.88
CA GLU A 156 35.56 -31.50 0.79
C GLU A 156 35.43 -30.30 -0.15
N PRO A 157 34.61 -30.39 -1.21
CA PRO A 157 34.51 -29.32 -2.19
C PRO A 157 34.24 -28.05 -1.42
N GLU A 158 35.19 -27.11 -1.49
CA GLU A 158 35.07 -25.81 -0.84
C GLU A 158 33.77 -25.21 -1.37
N VAL A 159 32.74 -25.24 -0.52
CA VAL A 159 31.43 -24.72 -0.86
C VAL A 159 31.64 -23.22 -0.95
N ILE A 160 31.92 -22.73 -2.17
CA ILE A 160 32.00 -21.30 -2.45
C ILE A 160 30.64 -20.77 -1.99
N ALA A 161 30.66 -20.03 -0.87
CA ALA A 161 29.46 -19.48 -0.28
C ALA A 161 28.84 -18.59 -1.35
N ALA A 162 27.72 -19.05 -1.93
CA ALA A 162 27.08 -18.34 -3.02
C ALA A 162 26.77 -16.92 -2.55
N GLU A 163 27.36 -15.95 -3.25
CA GLU A 163 27.25 -14.53 -2.93
C GLU A 163 25.77 -14.16 -2.82
N ARG A 164 25.44 -13.32 -1.84
CA ARG A 164 24.06 -12.87 -1.63
C ARG A 164 23.73 -11.85 -2.70
N PRO A 165 22.58 -11.96 -3.38
CA PRO A 165 22.20 -10.96 -4.37
C PRO A 165 22.04 -9.60 -3.70
N ARG A 166 22.54 -8.56 -4.35
CA ARG A 166 22.33 -7.19 -3.91
C ARG A 166 20.84 -6.82 -4.00
N PRO A 167 20.34 -5.96 -3.10
CA PRO A 167 18.98 -5.43 -3.22
C PRO A 167 18.76 -4.73 -4.56
N VAL A 168 17.56 -4.85 -5.09
CA VAL A 168 17.12 -4.21 -6.32
C VAL A 168 15.81 -3.49 -6.02
N ILE A 169 15.70 -2.22 -6.40
CA ILE A 169 14.46 -1.44 -6.30
C ILE A 169 13.74 -1.42 -7.65
N LEU A 170 12.41 -1.38 -7.62
CA LEU A 170 11.60 -1.16 -8.82
C LEU A 170 11.29 0.33 -8.94
N VAL A 171 11.85 0.98 -9.95
CA VAL A 171 11.65 2.40 -10.23
C VAL A 171 10.62 2.54 -11.35
N ARG A 172 9.63 3.40 -11.15
CA ARG A 172 8.65 3.73 -12.18
C ARG A 172 9.30 4.48 -13.33
N LYS A 173 9.10 4.00 -14.56
CA LYS A 173 9.49 4.74 -15.76
C LYS A 173 8.61 5.99 -15.89
N ALA A 174 9.22 7.11 -16.22
CA ALA A 174 8.50 8.34 -16.54
C ALA A 174 7.56 8.09 -17.72
N ARG A 175 6.30 8.52 -17.65
CA ARG A 175 5.35 8.35 -18.75
C ARG A 175 5.50 9.47 -19.78
N GLU A 176 5.28 9.13 -21.04
CA GLU A 176 5.36 9.98 -22.23
C GLU A 176 4.15 9.69 -23.12
N ARG A 177 3.61 10.71 -23.78
CA ARG A 177 2.39 10.59 -24.59
C ARG A 177 2.55 9.74 -25.84
N ASN A 178 3.77 9.68 -26.37
CA ASN A 178 4.04 9.10 -27.70
C ASN A 178 4.63 7.68 -27.64
N ARG A 179 4.81 7.12 -26.44
CA ARG A 179 5.35 5.77 -26.23
C ARG A 179 4.21 4.81 -25.91
N ASP A 180 4.23 3.63 -26.51
CA ASP A 180 3.32 2.54 -26.17
C ASP A 180 3.89 1.74 -24.98
N TRP A 181 3.37 2.06 -23.80
CA TRP A 181 3.76 1.45 -22.52
C TRP A 181 3.31 -0.01 -22.39
N THR A 182 2.38 -0.46 -23.24
CA THR A 182 1.89 -1.84 -23.15
C THR A 182 2.99 -2.85 -23.46
N TRP A 183 4.08 -2.46 -24.12
CA TRP A 183 5.21 -3.34 -24.46
C TRP A 183 6.32 -3.40 -23.41
N ASP A 184 6.20 -2.69 -22.29
CA ASP A 184 7.18 -2.82 -21.21
C ASP A 184 7.25 -4.27 -20.68
N LEU A 185 8.44 -4.66 -20.26
CA LEU A 185 8.73 -6.04 -19.82
C LEU A 185 8.43 -6.24 -18.33
N SER A 186 8.60 -5.20 -17.52
CA SER A 186 8.25 -5.17 -16.10
C SER A 186 7.27 -4.04 -15.79
N TRP A 187 6.26 -4.31 -14.96
CA TRP A 187 5.24 -3.33 -14.57
C TRP A 187 4.54 -3.69 -13.25
N LEU A 188 3.88 -2.70 -12.67
CA LEU A 188 2.98 -2.80 -11.53
C LEU A 188 1.52 -2.67 -12.01
N GLY A 189 0.61 -3.37 -11.34
CA GLY A 189 -0.84 -3.37 -11.59
C GLY A 189 -1.25 -3.65 -13.04
N GLY A 190 -2.46 -3.28 -13.43
CA GLY A 190 -3.01 -3.57 -14.75
C GLY A 190 -3.33 -5.05 -14.97
N LEU A 191 -3.00 -5.58 -16.15
CA LEU A 191 -3.21 -6.98 -16.51
C LEU A 191 -1.87 -7.73 -16.59
N PRO A 192 -1.81 -9.00 -16.16
CA PRO A 192 -0.66 -9.86 -16.37
C PRO A 192 -0.59 -10.37 -17.81
N ARG A 193 0.57 -10.87 -18.20
CA ARG A 193 0.78 -11.68 -19.41
C ARG A 193 1.13 -13.10 -19.02
N LEU A 194 0.12 -13.96 -18.80
CA LEU A 194 0.32 -15.31 -18.26
C LEU A 194 0.62 -16.38 -19.33
N GLY A 195 0.48 -16.04 -20.61
CA GLY A 195 0.60 -17.03 -21.69
C GLY A 195 -0.47 -18.12 -21.55
N SER A 196 -0.05 -19.37 -21.38
CA SER A 196 -0.95 -20.50 -21.14
C SER A 196 -1.20 -20.80 -19.65
N ALA A 197 -0.54 -20.10 -18.73
CA ALA A 197 -0.73 -20.32 -17.31
C ALA A 197 -2.12 -19.83 -16.87
N PRO A 198 -2.83 -20.58 -16.00
CA PRO A 198 -4.13 -20.16 -15.50
C PRO A 198 -3.98 -18.96 -14.55
N TRP A 199 -5.05 -18.15 -14.44
CA TRP A 199 -5.14 -17.11 -13.44
C TRP A 199 -5.16 -17.72 -12.02
N PRO A 200 -4.28 -17.31 -11.10
CA PRO A 200 -4.22 -17.86 -9.74
C PRO A 200 -5.51 -17.66 -8.94
N ARG A 201 -5.88 -18.68 -8.17
CA ARG A 201 -7.06 -18.69 -7.30
C ARG A 201 -6.65 -19.17 -5.91
N ASP A 202 -7.30 -18.64 -4.87
CA ASP A 202 -7.11 -19.09 -3.49
C ASP A 202 -7.68 -20.49 -3.23
N SER A 203 -7.59 -20.97 -1.98
CA SER A 203 -8.14 -22.26 -1.57
C SER A 203 -9.67 -22.36 -1.68
N HIS A 204 -10.38 -21.23 -1.80
CA HIS A 204 -11.82 -21.15 -2.01
C HIS A 204 -12.19 -21.03 -3.49
N GLY A 205 -11.21 -20.96 -4.37
CA GLY A 205 -11.40 -20.75 -5.80
C GLY A 205 -11.60 -19.28 -6.17
N THR A 206 -11.44 -18.32 -5.26
CA THR A 206 -11.53 -16.88 -5.55
C THR A 206 -10.30 -16.46 -6.36
N PRO A 207 -10.45 -15.79 -7.51
CA PRO A 207 -9.32 -15.28 -8.29
C PRO A 207 -8.57 -14.19 -7.52
N LEU A 208 -7.24 -14.24 -7.58
CA LEU A 208 -6.40 -13.30 -6.85
C LEU A 208 -6.18 -11.99 -7.64
N PRO A 209 -6.14 -10.82 -6.99
CA PRO A 209 -5.79 -9.55 -7.64
C PRO A 209 -4.33 -9.54 -8.09
N PHE A 210 -4.08 -9.13 -9.34
CA PHE A 210 -2.73 -9.01 -9.90
C PHE A 210 -2.02 -7.75 -9.40
N ALA A 211 -0.78 -7.88 -8.92
CA ALA A 211 -0.01 -6.79 -8.34
C ALA A 211 1.16 -6.32 -9.21
N ALA A 212 1.94 -7.23 -9.79
CA ALA A 212 3.12 -6.87 -10.57
C ALA A 212 3.58 -8.02 -11.47
N GLN A 213 4.30 -7.71 -12.53
CA GLN A 213 5.04 -8.69 -13.31
C GLN A 213 6.45 -8.16 -13.57
N VAL A 214 7.46 -8.98 -13.24
CA VAL A 214 8.87 -8.62 -13.33
C VAL A 214 9.57 -9.53 -14.32
N ASN A 215 10.21 -8.93 -15.32
CA ASN A 215 11.00 -9.66 -16.29
C ASN A 215 12.36 -10.07 -15.70
N LEU A 216 12.66 -11.35 -15.80
CA LEU A 216 13.84 -11.92 -15.16
C LEU A 216 15.15 -11.58 -15.89
N SER A 217 15.08 -11.21 -17.17
CA SER A 217 16.27 -10.73 -17.91
C SER A 217 16.63 -9.30 -17.55
N GLU A 218 15.65 -8.43 -17.32
CA GLU A 218 15.88 -7.07 -16.78
C GLU A 218 16.45 -7.16 -15.36
N LEU A 219 15.89 -8.05 -14.53
CA LEU A 219 16.40 -8.27 -13.17
C LEU A 219 17.84 -8.80 -13.17
N ALA A 220 18.17 -9.77 -14.04
CA ALA A 220 19.54 -10.27 -14.16
C ALA A 220 20.51 -9.19 -14.67
N GLY A 221 20.04 -8.26 -15.51
CA GLY A 221 20.82 -7.08 -15.91
C GLY A 221 21.09 -6.12 -14.74
N ALA A 222 20.12 -5.95 -13.83
CA ALA A 222 20.27 -5.14 -12.64
C ALA A 222 21.04 -5.84 -11.51
N CYS A 223 21.01 -7.17 -11.41
CA CYS A 223 21.65 -7.96 -10.36
C CYS A 223 22.12 -9.28 -10.95
N ALA A 224 23.38 -9.32 -11.40
CA ALA A 224 23.97 -10.50 -12.04
C ALA A 224 24.15 -11.66 -11.04
N GLU A 225 24.17 -11.35 -9.74
CA GLU A 225 24.26 -12.30 -8.64
C GLU A 225 22.90 -12.94 -8.29
N SER A 226 21.83 -12.55 -8.99
CA SER A 226 20.49 -13.08 -8.80
C SER A 226 20.48 -14.62 -8.91
N PRO A 227 19.94 -15.35 -7.91
CA PRO A 227 19.80 -16.80 -7.99
C PRO A 227 18.60 -17.25 -8.86
N LEU A 228 17.83 -16.31 -9.40
CA LEU A 228 16.64 -16.61 -10.19
C LEU A 228 17.02 -16.93 -11.65
N PRO A 229 16.15 -17.60 -12.44
CA PRO A 229 16.40 -17.78 -13.86
C PRO A 229 16.65 -16.45 -14.57
N HIS A 230 17.45 -16.42 -15.65
CA HIS A 230 17.76 -15.18 -16.38
C HIS A 230 16.78 -14.86 -17.54
N SER A 231 15.68 -15.61 -17.64
CA SER A 231 14.71 -15.45 -18.73
C SER A 231 13.30 -15.78 -18.26
N GLY A 232 12.31 -15.24 -18.96
CA GLY A 232 10.91 -15.32 -18.55
C GLY A 232 10.53 -14.16 -17.63
N SER A 233 9.43 -14.32 -16.90
CA SER A 233 8.99 -13.33 -15.90
C SER A 233 8.29 -14.01 -14.73
N LEU A 234 8.25 -13.31 -13.60
CA LEU A 234 7.43 -13.70 -12.45
C LEU A 234 6.24 -12.74 -12.36
N ALA A 235 5.03 -13.28 -12.32
CA ALA A 235 3.80 -12.55 -12.07
C ALA A 235 3.34 -12.77 -10.62
N PHE A 236 2.99 -11.69 -9.93
CA PHE A 236 2.70 -11.64 -8.50
C PHE A 236 1.24 -11.26 -8.27
N PHE A 237 0.54 -12.02 -7.42
CA PHE A 237 -0.86 -11.80 -7.07
C PHE A 237 -1.03 -11.65 -5.55
N LEU A 238 -2.04 -10.92 -5.08
CA LEU A 238 -2.27 -10.72 -3.65
C LEU A 238 -3.12 -11.86 -3.06
N GLY A 239 -2.48 -12.91 -2.57
CA GLY A 239 -3.11 -14.04 -1.88
C GLY A 239 -2.14 -15.19 -1.57
N GLU A 240 -2.68 -16.36 -1.22
CA GLU A 240 -1.88 -17.58 -1.00
C GLU A 240 -1.43 -18.21 -2.32
N GLY A 241 -0.17 -18.70 -2.41
CA GLY A 241 0.33 -19.45 -3.57
C GLY A 241 0.52 -18.62 -4.85
N ALA A 242 0.80 -17.33 -4.69
CA ALA A 242 0.43 -16.31 -5.66
C ALA A 242 1.53 -15.88 -6.66
N VAL A 243 2.60 -16.68 -6.82
CA VAL A 243 3.68 -16.38 -7.78
C VAL A 243 3.61 -17.34 -8.96
N VAL A 244 3.47 -16.78 -10.16
CA VAL A 244 3.40 -17.54 -11.42
C VAL A 244 4.64 -17.26 -12.26
N ALA A 245 5.40 -18.30 -12.58
CA ALA A 245 6.44 -18.19 -13.58
C ALA A 245 5.85 -18.25 -14.99
N VAL A 246 6.16 -17.23 -15.78
CA VAL A 246 5.75 -17.13 -17.17
C VAL A 246 6.96 -17.43 -18.04
N SER A 247 6.79 -18.38 -18.97
CA SER A 247 7.85 -18.78 -19.89
C SER A 247 8.29 -17.60 -20.78
N PRO A 248 9.57 -17.56 -21.21
CA PRO A 248 10.03 -16.56 -22.16
C PRO A 248 9.16 -16.52 -23.43
N GLY A 249 8.84 -15.33 -23.92
CA GLY A 249 8.06 -15.14 -25.14
C GLY A 249 7.25 -13.84 -25.13
N GLU A 250 6.77 -13.46 -26.31
CA GLU A 250 5.75 -12.42 -26.44
C GLU A 250 4.39 -13.04 -26.13
N HIS A 251 3.76 -12.60 -25.05
CA HIS A 251 2.43 -13.03 -24.62
C HIS A 251 1.49 -11.84 -24.61
N ASP A 252 0.23 -12.05 -25.03
CA ASP A 252 -0.81 -11.04 -24.90
C ASP A 252 -1.25 -10.90 -23.41
N PHE A 253 -1.90 -9.78 -23.09
CA PHE A 253 -2.53 -9.62 -21.77
C PHE A 253 -3.60 -10.69 -21.55
N THR A 254 -3.63 -11.24 -20.35
CA THR A 254 -4.63 -12.23 -19.95
C THR A 254 -5.87 -11.52 -19.45
N ASP A 255 -7.02 -11.84 -20.03
CA ASP A 255 -8.31 -11.30 -19.59
C ASP A 255 -8.59 -11.71 -18.12
N PRO A 256 -9.05 -10.78 -17.28
CA PRO A 256 -9.34 -11.09 -15.89
C PRO A 256 -10.57 -11.99 -15.79
N PRO A 257 -10.62 -12.92 -14.81
CA PRO A 257 -11.82 -13.67 -14.52
C PRO A 257 -13.02 -12.76 -14.22
N ALA A 258 -14.22 -13.15 -14.65
CA ALA A 258 -15.44 -12.36 -14.43
C ALA A 258 -15.81 -12.23 -12.93
N ASP A 259 -15.32 -13.14 -12.11
CA ASP A 259 -15.49 -13.20 -10.66
C ASP A 259 -14.31 -12.58 -9.89
N LEU A 260 -13.44 -11.80 -10.55
CA LEU A 260 -12.36 -11.07 -9.89
C LEU A 260 -12.91 -10.12 -8.82
N PRO A 261 -12.50 -10.21 -7.54
CA PRO A 261 -12.88 -9.21 -6.55
C PRO A 261 -12.23 -7.86 -6.88
N PRO A 262 -12.82 -6.74 -6.39
CA PRO A 262 -12.22 -5.43 -6.53
C PRO A 262 -10.81 -5.38 -5.90
N ALA A 263 -9.86 -4.80 -6.64
CA ALA A 263 -8.49 -4.60 -6.20
C ALA A 263 -8.37 -3.43 -5.20
N TYR A 264 -9.18 -2.37 -5.39
CA TYR A 264 -9.21 -1.21 -4.49
C TYR A 264 -10.51 -0.40 -4.65
N GLU A 265 -10.79 0.46 -3.69
CA GLU A 265 -11.74 1.57 -3.83
C GLU A 265 -10.96 2.86 -4.09
N GLU A 266 -11.37 3.62 -5.10
CA GLU A 266 -10.71 4.88 -5.44
C GLU A 266 -10.75 5.87 -4.26
N ASP A 267 -9.56 6.32 -3.82
CA ASP A 267 -9.35 7.10 -2.59
C ASP A 267 -9.81 6.42 -1.29
N GLY A 268 -10.15 5.13 -1.34
CA GLY A 268 -10.64 4.35 -0.21
C GLY A 268 -9.69 3.24 0.21
N THR A 269 -10.26 2.07 0.49
CA THR A 269 -9.51 0.91 1.01
C THR A 269 -9.01 0.01 -0.11
N PRO A 270 -7.80 -0.56 -0.01
CA PRO A 270 -7.38 -1.61 -0.93
C PRO A 270 -8.06 -2.93 -0.57
N LEU A 271 -8.28 -3.78 -1.58
CA LEU A 271 -8.89 -5.10 -1.46
C LEU A 271 -10.23 -5.09 -0.68
N PRO A 272 -11.19 -4.22 -1.06
CA PRO A 272 -12.45 -4.13 -0.34
C PRO A 272 -13.22 -5.45 -0.43
N SER A 273 -13.78 -5.90 0.69
CA SER A 273 -14.57 -7.14 0.74
C SER A 273 -15.91 -7.05 0.02
N THR A 274 -16.36 -5.84 -0.28
CA THR A 274 -17.66 -5.57 -0.89
C THR A 274 -17.48 -4.53 -1.99
N PRO A 275 -17.87 -4.83 -3.24
CA PRO A 275 -17.82 -3.85 -4.31
C PRO A 275 -18.75 -2.66 -4.03
N THR A 276 -18.25 -1.48 -4.35
CA THR A 276 -18.90 -0.17 -4.29
C THR A 276 -18.82 0.52 -5.65
N ARG A 277 -19.44 1.70 -5.81
CA ARG A 277 -19.33 2.52 -7.03
C ARG A 277 -17.90 2.97 -7.32
N LEU A 278 -17.12 3.10 -6.25
CA LEU A 278 -15.71 3.50 -6.28
C LEU A 278 -14.77 2.32 -6.49
N SER A 279 -15.28 1.09 -6.44
CA SER A 279 -14.46 -0.10 -6.64
C SER A 279 -13.86 -0.18 -8.04
N ARG A 280 -12.61 -0.62 -8.09
CA ARG A 280 -11.83 -0.87 -9.30
C ARG A 280 -11.22 -2.27 -9.20
N TYR A 281 -11.33 -3.03 -10.29
CA TYR A 281 -11.00 -4.47 -10.30
C TYR A 281 -9.52 -4.77 -10.58
N LEU A 282 -8.78 -3.80 -11.08
CA LEU A 282 -7.36 -3.91 -11.40
C LEU A 282 -6.67 -2.72 -10.77
N PHE A 283 -5.51 -2.94 -10.14
CA PHE A 283 -4.65 -1.83 -9.76
C PHE A 283 -4.22 -1.03 -11.01
N PRO A 284 -3.86 0.24 -10.86
CA PRO A 284 -3.44 1.04 -12.01
C PRO A 284 -2.20 0.44 -12.69
N PHE A 285 -2.06 0.59 -14.01
CA PHE A 285 -0.90 0.05 -14.74
C PHE A 285 0.26 1.05 -14.71
N TRP A 286 1.44 0.63 -14.26
CA TRP A 286 2.64 1.45 -14.32
C TRP A 286 3.91 0.66 -14.68
N PRO A 287 4.61 1.01 -15.77
CA PRO A 287 5.83 0.32 -16.18
C PRO A 287 7.01 0.68 -15.27
N VAL A 288 7.81 -0.33 -14.93
CA VAL A 288 8.95 -0.17 -14.01
C VAL A 288 10.22 -0.71 -14.62
N GLU A 289 11.35 -0.30 -14.07
CA GLU A 289 12.66 -0.89 -14.30
C GLU A 289 13.27 -1.36 -12.98
N PRO A 290 13.85 -2.58 -12.95
CA PRO A 290 14.69 -3.00 -11.84
C PRO A 290 16.01 -2.22 -11.86
N VAL A 291 16.36 -1.60 -10.73
CA VAL A 291 17.61 -0.86 -10.56
C VAL A 291 18.30 -1.39 -9.31
N ALA A 292 19.60 -1.70 -9.42
CA ALA A 292 20.39 -2.08 -8.26
C ALA A 292 20.37 -0.97 -7.21
N GLU A 293 20.10 -1.34 -5.96
CA GLU A 293 20.26 -0.39 -4.87
C GLU A 293 21.76 -0.13 -4.70
N PRO A 294 22.20 1.15 -4.80
CA PRO A 294 23.61 1.48 -4.63
C PRO A 294 24.05 1.09 -3.22
N GLY A 295 25.27 0.55 -3.10
CA GLY A 295 25.84 0.22 -1.80
C GLY A 295 26.09 1.46 -0.95
N ASP A 296 26.37 1.25 0.34
CA ASP A 296 26.58 2.31 1.36
C ASP A 296 27.61 3.39 0.97
N GLU A 297 28.49 3.11 0.00
CA GLU A 297 29.57 4.00 -0.43
C GLU A 297 29.14 5.05 -1.48
N GLU A 298 28.03 4.84 -2.19
CA GLU A 298 27.53 5.81 -3.17
C GLU A 298 26.23 6.44 -2.66
N PRO A 299 26.14 7.79 -2.63
CA PRO A 299 24.86 8.45 -2.39
C PRO A 299 23.94 8.06 -3.54
N GLY A 300 23.08 7.08 -3.30
CA GLY A 300 22.14 6.61 -4.29
C GLY A 300 21.15 7.67 -4.72
N PRO A 301 20.15 7.31 -5.53
CA PRO A 301 18.92 8.09 -5.68
C PRO A 301 18.09 8.05 -4.38
N SER A 302 18.74 8.27 -3.24
CA SER A 302 18.28 8.17 -1.86
C SER A 302 17.48 9.39 -1.44
N THR A 303 16.79 10.05 -2.35
CA THR A 303 15.68 10.91 -1.96
C THR A 303 14.44 10.03 -1.94
N LEU A 304 14.34 9.19 -0.90
CA LEU A 304 13.02 8.77 -0.42
C LEU A 304 12.20 10.05 -0.31
N GLN A 305 11.15 10.12 -1.10
CA GLN A 305 10.35 11.32 -1.19
C GLN A 305 9.57 11.41 0.13
N GLU A 306 10.00 12.28 1.05
CA GLU A 306 9.37 12.42 2.39
C GLU A 306 7.85 12.66 2.30
N HIS A 307 7.36 13.07 1.13
CA HIS A 307 5.96 13.33 0.86
C HIS A 307 5.48 12.47 -0.31
N GLY A 308 4.40 11.71 -0.11
CA GLY A 308 3.65 11.11 -1.22
C GLY A 308 3.12 12.18 -2.17
N MET A 309 2.44 11.73 -3.22
CA MET A 309 1.58 12.54 -4.09
C MET A 309 0.33 13.02 -3.34
N THR A 310 0.60 13.69 -2.23
CA THR A 310 -0.34 14.47 -1.46
C THR A 310 -0.69 15.72 -2.23
N SER A 311 -1.83 16.31 -1.90
CA SER A 311 -2.23 17.60 -2.43
C SER A 311 -1.19 18.69 -2.19
N ALA A 312 -0.40 18.60 -1.11
CA ALA A 312 0.69 19.53 -0.82
C ALA A 312 1.85 19.40 -1.80
N ALA A 313 2.27 18.17 -2.13
CA ALA A 313 3.37 17.93 -3.07
C ALA A 313 3.02 18.37 -4.51
N LEU A 314 1.74 18.39 -4.85
CA LEU A 314 1.22 18.86 -6.13
C LEU A 314 0.81 20.34 -6.13
N ALA A 315 0.80 21.01 -4.98
CA ALA A 315 0.40 22.41 -4.88
C ALA A 315 1.31 23.31 -5.74
N GLU A 316 2.62 23.11 -5.69
CA GLU A 316 3.60 24.01 -6.33
C GLU A 316 3.47 24.16 -7.86
N VAL A 317 2.81 23.22 -8.56
CA VAL A 317 2.67 23.25 -10.03
C VAL A 317 1.20 23.27 -10.39
N GLY A 318 0.69 24.43 -10.81
CA GLY A 318 -0.68 24.58 -11.34
C GLY A 318 -1.77 24.45 -10.27
N GLU A 319 -1.67 25.23 -9.17
CA GLU A 319 -2.61 25.25 -8.03
C GLU A 319 -4.10 25.27 -8.44
N ASP A 320 -4.38 25.85 -9.59
CA ASP A 320 -5.73 26.13 -10.07
C ASP A 320 -6.36 25.03 -10.92
N ASN A 321 -5.63 23.98 -11.31
CA ASN A 321 -6.18 22.98 -12.21
C ASN A 321 -7.04 21.94 -11.46
N LEU A 322 -8.34 21.94 -11.73
CA LEU A 322 -9.29 20.90 -11.33
C LEU A 322 -10.05 20.43 -12.57
N TRP A 323 -10.48 19.17 -12.57
CA TRP A 323 -11.22 18.56 -13.67
C TRP A 323 -12.57 18.05 -13.16
N TRP A 324 -13.55 17.97 -14.07
CA TRP A 324 -14.89 17.49 -13.76
C TRP A 324 -14.94 16.05 -13.20
N TYR A 325 -13.89 15.26 -13.43
CA TYR A 325 -13.70 13.95 -12.78
C TYR A 325 -13.84 14.01 -11.26
N GLY A 326 -13.28 15.05 -10.62
CA GLY A 326 -13.37 15.23 -9.17
C GLY A 326 -14.81 15.46 -8.70
N VAL A 327 -15.64 16.11 -9.52
CA VAL A 327 -17.07 16.32 -9.24
C VAL A 327 -17.85 15.00 -9.42
N PHE A 328 -17.55 14.23 -10.46
CA PHE A 328 -18.17 12.91 -10.63
C PHE A 328 -17.83 11.97 -9.47
N HIS A 329 -16.56 11.95 -9.04
CA HIS A 329 -16.14 11.20 -7.87
C HIS A 329 -16.84 11.69 -6.59
N LEU A 330 -16.99 13.00 -6.41
CA LEU A 330 -17.75 13.58 -5.29
C LEU A 330 -19.21 13.09 -5.27
N THR A 331 -19.86 13.03 -6.44
CA THR A 331 -21.22 12.48 -6.57
C THR A 331 -21.27 11.01 -6.17
N ASP A 332 -20.31 10.20 -6.60
CA ASP A 332 -20.23 8.78 -6.22
C ASP A 332 -19.99 8.61 -4.72
N GLN A 333 -19.12 9.43 -4.11
CA GLN A 333 -18.90 9.46 -2.66
C GLN A 333 -20.18 9.82 -1.88
N LEU A 334 -20.99 10.76 -2.37
CA LEU A 334 -22.29 11.08 -1.77
C LEU A 334 -23.26 9.90 -1.87
N ARG A 335 -23.27 9.19 -3.00
CA ARG A 335 -24.09 7.97 -3.16
C ARG A 335 -23.66 6.88 -2.19
N GLU A 336 -22.35 6.66 -2.02
CA GLU A 336 -21.82 5.72 -1.02
C GLU A 336 -22.12 6.16 0.42
N ALA A 337 -22.10 7.46 0.71
CA ALA A 337 -22.52 7.99 2.00
C ALA A 337 -24.01 7.71 2.28
N LEU A 338 -24.86 7.89 1.27
CA LEU A 338 -26.30 7.59 1.36
C LEU A 338 -26.55 6.08 1.53
N ASP A 339 -25.91 5.24 0.71
CA ASP A 339 -26.01 3.78 0.79
C ASP A 339 -25.49 3.27 2.16
N GLY A 340 -24.49 3.95 2.73
CA GLY A 340 -23.95 3.70 4.07
C GLY A 340 -24.80 4.22 5.24
N ALA A 341 -25.72 5.16 5.02
CA ALA A 341 -26.45 5.85 6.08
C ALA A 341 -27.29 4.89 6.94
N GLN A 342 -27.87 3.85 6.34
CA GLN A 342 -28.63 2.83 7.10
C GLN A 342 -27.73 2.08 8.09
N ARG A 343 -26.50 1.72 7.69
CA ARG A 343 -25.54 1.05 8.58
C ARG A 343 -25.16 1.96 9.74
N ASP A 344 -24.97 3.25 9.48
CA ASP A 344 -24.64 4.25 10.49
C ASP A 344 -25.82 4.45 11.46
N TYR A 345 -27.07 4.45 10.95
CA TYR A 345 -28.29 4.48 11.74
C TYR A 345 -28.42 3.24 12.65
N ASP A 346 -28.29 2.03 12.08
CA ASP A 346 -28.40 0.77 12.82
C ASP A 346 -27.34 0.65 13.92
N ALA A 347 -26.14 1.17 13.66
CA ALA A 347 -25.07 1.25 14.65
C ALA A 347 -25.44 2.16 15.82
N GLU A 348 -25.99 3.34 15.57
CA GLU A 348 -26.46 4.25 16.63
C GLU A 348 -27.69 3.70 17.36
N LEU A 349 -28.61 3.02 16.67
CA LEU A 349 -29.77 2.36 17.27
C LEU A 349 -29.33 1.22 18.22
N SER A 350 -28.30 0.46 17.83
CA SER A 350 -27.66 -0.53 18.70
C SER A 350 -27.04 0.11 19.94
N GLN A 351 -26.43 1.29 19.80
CA GLN A 351 -25.88 2.05 20.93
C GLN A 351 -26.99 2.57 21.86
N GLU A 352 -28.11 3.03 21.31
CA GLU A 352 -29.29 3.48 22.05
C GLU A 352 -29.84 2.35 22.93
N GLY A 353 -30.03 1.16 22.35
CA GLY A 353 -30.47 -0.03 23.09
C GLY A 353 -29.54 -0.37 24.26
N LYS A 354 -28.22 -0.38 24.02
CA LYS A 354 -27.22 -0.60 25.08
C LYS A 354 -27.27 0.48 26.16
N ALA A 355 -27.51 1.74 25.80
CA ALA A 355 -27.62 2.84 26.75
C ALA A 355 -28.90 2.76 27.60
N LYS A 356 -30.02 2.36 27.00
CA LYS A 356 -31.29 2.09 27.69
C LYS A 356 -31.16 0.94 28.68
N ASP A 357 -30.53 -0.17 28.28
CA ASP A 357 -30.27 -1.30 29.17
C ASP A 357 -29.38 -0.90 30.36
N ALA A 358 -28.35 -0.08 30.11
CA ALA A 358 -27.48 0.43 31.16
C ALA A 358 -28.22 1.35 32.15
N LEU A 359 -29.10 2.22 31.64
CA LEU A 359 -29.96 3.05 32.50
C LEU A 359 -30.90 2.17 33.34
N ALA A 360 -31.57 1.19 32.74
CA ALA A 360 -32.46 0.28 33.45
C ALA A 360 -31.72 -0.50 34.54
N ALA A 361 -30.49 -0.94 34.28
CA ALA A 361 -29.65 -1.60 35.27
C ALA A 361 -29.27 -0.67 36.45
N LEU A 362 -28.95 0.60 36.17
CA LEU A 362 -28.68 1.59 37.21
C LEU A 362 -29.93 1.86 38.07
N GLU A 363 -31.10 1.98 37.45
CA GLU A 363 -32.36 2.22 38.15
C GLU A 363 -32.79 0.99 38.98
N ALA A 364 -32.60 -0.23 38.46
CA ALA A 364 -32.94 -1.47 39.14
C ALA A 364 -32.11 -1.73 40.40
N ARG A 365 -30.86 -1.25 40.46
CA ARG A 365 -30.02 -1.38 41.65
C ARG A 365 -30.54 -0.57 42.84
N GLY A 366 -31.27 0.52 42.60
CA GLY A 366 -31.83 1.39 43.64
C GLY A 366 -30.81 2.20 44.47
N ASP A 367 -29.51 1.90 44.36
CA ASP A 367 -28.41 2.55 45.06
C ASP A 367 -27.53 3.44 44.15
N ALA A 368 -27.91 3.59 42.87
CA ALA A 368 -27.14 4.37 41.91
C ALA A 368 -27.14 5.87 42.28
N LEU A 369 -25.99 6.52 42.15
CA LEU A 369 -25.86 7.97 42.34
C LEU A 369 -26.78 8.71 41.35
N PRO A 370 -27.52 9.75 41.77
CA PRO A 370 -28.39 10.53 40.88
C PRO A 370 -27.68 11.07 39.64
N GLU A 371 -26.40 11.44 39.76
CA GLU A 371 -25.57 11.92 38.66
C GLU A 371 -25.32 10.85 37.59
N ALA A 372 -25.18 9.57 38.00
CA ALA A 372 -24.98 8.46 37.07
C ALA A 372 -26.25 8.20 36.25
N VAL A 373 -27.42 8.23 36.89
CA VAL A 373 -28.72 8.11 36.22
C VAL A 373 -28.95 9.30 35.26
N ALA A 374 -28.65 10.53 35.71
CA ALA A 374 -28.75 11.71 34.86
C ALA A 374 -27.77 11.66 33.67
N GLY A 375 -26.55 11.18 33.88
CA GLY A 375 -25.56 10.95 32.82
C GLY A 375 -26.04 9.93 31.78
N ALA A 376 -26.61 8.81 32.22
CA ALA A 376 -27.17 7.80 31.32
C ALA A 376 -28.36 8.33 30.51
N ARG A 377 -29.26 9.11 31.13
CA ARG A 377 -30.37 9.77 30.42
C ARG A 377 -29.90 10.79 29.39
N ARG A 378 -28.90 11.62 29.73
CA ARG A 378 -28.28 12.54 28.76
C ARG A 378 -27.69 11.79 27.58
N LYS A 379 -26.96 10.69 27.83
CA LYS A 379 -26.41 9.86 26.76
C LYS A 379 -27.48 9.32 25.82
N ILE A 380 -28.62 8.83 26.34
CA ILE A 380 -29.74 8.38 25.49
C ILE A 380 -30.26 9.55 24.66
N HIS A 381 -30.53 10.70 25.28
CA HIS A 381 -30.98 11.90 24.55
C HIS A 381 -29.99 12.33 23.44
N ASP A 382 -28.68 12.24 23.68
CA ASP A 382 -27.65 12.56 22.68
C ASP A 382 -27.60 11.53 21.54
N ILE A 383 -27.91 10.26 21.81
CA ILE A 383 -28.07 9.23 20.77
C ILE A 383 -29.33 9.51 19.95
N ASP A 384 -30.47 9.82 20.59
CA ASP A 384 -31.73 10.14 19.92
C ASP A 384 -31.62 11.38 19.02
N ALA A 385 -30.84 12.38 19.45
CA ALA A 385 -30.53 13.55 18.64
C ALA A 385 -29.74 13.16 17.38
N ARG A 386 -28.72 12.31 17.53
CA ARG A 386 -27.89 11.84 16.40
C ARG A 386 -28.65 10.93 15.43
N LEU A 387 -29.56 10.08 15.93
CA LEU A 387 -30.44 9.27 15.08
C LEU A 387 -31.34 10.13 14.20
N ARG A 388 -31.98 11.16 14.77
CA ARG A 388 -32.80 12.11 14.01
C ARG A 388 -31.97 12.91 13.00
N GLU A 389 -30.77 13.33 13.39
CA GLU A 389 -29.84 14.02 12.49
C GLU A 389 -29.47 13.13 11.29
N ILE A 390 -29.15 11.84 11.52
CA ILE A 390 -28.87 10.88 10.44
C ILE A 390 -30.07 10.72 9.50
N GLU A 391 -31.28 10.53 10.05
CA GLU A 391 -32.51 10.40 9.26
C GLU A 391 -32.79 11.65 8.41
N GLU A 392 -32.70 12.84 9.02
CA GLU A 392 -32.90 14.12 8.34
C GLU A 392 -31.89 14.29 7.21
N GLN A 393 -30.60 14.14 7.49
CA GLN A 393 -29.53 14.27 6.49
C GLN A 393 -29.67 13.26 5.35
N ALA A 394 -30.01 12.00 5.66
CA ALA A 394 -30.20 10.96 4.66
C ALA A 394 -31.42 11.25 3.75
N SER A 395 -32.48 11.85 4.30
CA SER A 395 -33.67 12.21 3.54
C SER A 395 -33.44 13.37 2.55
N GLU A 396 -32.52 14.28 2.88
CA GLU A 396 -32.19 15.44 2.05
C GLU A 396 -31.12 15.14 1.00
N MET A 397 -30.23 14.19 1.26
CA MET A 397 -29.08 13.85 0.41
C MET A 397 -29.42 13.52 -1.06
N PRO A 398 -30.52 12.81 -1.39
CA PRO A 398 -30.90 12.58 -2.78
C PRO A 398 -31.06 13.85 -3.62
N ALA A 399 -31.61 14.93 -3.03
CA ALA A 399 -31.78 16.20 -3.73
C ALA A 399 -30.43 16.90 -3.98
N MET A 400 -29.47 16.76 -3.05
CA MET A 400 -28.11 17.25 -3.23
C MET A 400 -27.38 16.48 -4.35
N ILE A 401 -27.53 15.15 -4.39
CA ILE A 401 -26.97 14.31 -5.46
C ILE A 401 -27.55 14.72 -6.82
N GLU A 402 -28.88 14.87 -6.93
CA GLU A 402 -29.54 15.31 -8.16
C GLU A 402 -29.05 16.69 -8.62
N ALA A 403 -28.86 17.62 -7.68
CA ALA A 403 -28.33 18.96 -7.98
C ALA A 403 -26.89 18.88 -8.54
N LEU A 404 -26.03 18.04 -7.95
CA LEU A 404 -24.64 17.86 -8.41
C LEU A 404 -24.56 17.17 -9.78
N GLU A 405 -25.45 16.23 -10.05
CA GLU A 405 -25.59 15.59 -11.37
C GLU A 405 -26.11 16.58 -12.42
N GLY A 406 -27.07 17.42 -12.07
CA GLY A 406 -27.52 18.51 -12.92
C GLY A 406 -26.40 19.50 -13.24
N PHE A 407 -25.61 19.86 -12.23
CA PHE A 407 -24.46 20.77 -12.36
C PHE A 407 -23.36 20.22 -13.28
N SER A 408 -23.08 18.92 -13.21
CA SER A 408 -22.05 18.25 -14.02
C SER A 408 -22.55 17.71 -15.37
N SER A 409 -23.85 17.89 -15.67
CA SER A 409 -24.46 17.40 -16.89
C SER A 409 -23.83 18.00 -18.15
N GLY A 410 -23.51 17.13 -19.11
CA GLY A 410 -22.90 17.52 -20.40
C GLY A 410 -21.39 17.77 -20.35
N ARG A 411 -20.74 17.62 -19.20
CA ARG A 411 -19.29 17.79 -19.04
C ARG A 411 -18.53 16.49 -19.27
N GLY A 412 -17.32 16.59 -19.82
CA GLY A 412 -16.40 15.45 -19.91
C GLY A 412 -15.57 15.32 -18.63
N PRO A 413 -15.26 14.10 -18.12
CA PRO A 413 -14.50 13.93 -16.87
C PRO A 413 -13.12 14.60 -16.91
N TRP A 414 -12.48 14.62 -18.07
CA TRP A 414 -11.14 15.18 -18.26
C TRP A 414 -11.17 16.60 -18.81
N GLU A 415 -12.33 17.25 -18.85
CA GLU A 415 -12.44 18.67 -19.17
C GLU A 415 -11.99 19.48 -17.93
N PRO A 416 -11.09 20.46 -18.11
CA PRO A 416 -10.68 21.33 -17.01
C PRO A 416 -11.82 22.26 -16.61
N MET A 417 -11.95 22.52 -15.32
CA MET A 417 -12.91 23.47 -14.77
C MET A 417 -12.36 24.90 -14.86
N THR A 418 -13.26 25.84 -15.16
CA THR A 418 -13.00 27.28 -15.06
C THR A 418 -12.88 27.73 -13.60
N GLU A 419 -12.34 28.93 -13.39
CA GLU A 419 -12.20 29.51 -12.04
C GLU A 419 -13.55 29.69 -11.33
N GLU A 420 -14.57 30.15 -12.06
CA GLU A 420 -15.93 30.29 -11.55
C GLU A 420 -16.51 28.94 -11.11
N GLU A 421 -16.35 27.90 -11.93
CA GLU A 421 -16.82 26.55 -11.61
C GLU A 421 -16.10 25.97 -10.38
N ARG A 422 -14.80 26.23 -10.21
CA ARG A 422 -14.06 25.82 -8.99
C ARG A 422 -14.56 26.55 -7.75
N GLY A 423 -14.87 27.84 -7.88
CA GLY A 423 -15.53 28.61 -6.81
C GLY A 423 -16.83 27.96 -6.38
N LEU A 424 -17.70 27.61 -7.35
CA LEU A 424 -18.97 26.93 -7.09
C LEU A 424 -18.79 25.57 -6.42
N VAL A 425 -17.82 24.74 -6.86
CA VAL A 425 -17.56 23.45 -6.20
C VAL A 425 -17.06 23.62 -4.77
N THR A 426 -16.28 24.67 -4.48
CA THR A 426 -15.87 25.00 -3.11
C THR A 426 -17.07 25.33 -2.23
N GLU A 427 -18.01 26.14 -2.75
CA GLU A 427 -19.25 26.48 -2.04
C GLU A 427 -20.13 25.25 -1.81
N ILE A 428 -20.31 24.41 -2.85
CA ILE A 428 -21.07 23.15 -2.76
C ILE A 428 -20.45 22.23 -1.71
N LEU A 429 -19.12 22.08 -1.69
CA LEU A 429 -18.44 21.24 -0.71
C LEU A 429 -18.64 21.76 0.72
N GLY A 430 -18.57 23.08 0.90
CA GLY A 430 -18.87 23.73 2.18
C GLY A 430 -20.31 23.49 2.64
N GLU A 431 -21.29 23.63 1.73
CA GLU A 431 -22.71 23.37 2.00
C GLU A 431 -22.95 21.90 2.37
N ILE A 432 -22.33 20.96 1.63
CA ILE A 432 -22.43 19.52 1.90
C ILE A 432 -21.93 19.21 3.32
N HIS A 433 -20.77 19.73 3.73
CA HIS A 433 -20.25 19.49 5.08
C HIS A 433 -21.09 20.19 6.16
N ALA A 434 -21.62 21.38 5.88
CA ALA A 434 -22.46 22.12 6.82
C ALA A 434 -23.79 21.40 7.08
N ARG A 435 -24.39 20.78 6.06
CA ARG A 435 -25.72 20.16 6.16
C ARG A 435 -25.69 18.65 6.38
N HIS A 436 -24.72 17.96 5.80
CA HIS A 436 -24.63 16.50 5.80
C HIS A 436 -23.38 15.98 6.50
N GLY A 437 -22.71 16.82 7.30
CA GLY A 437 -21.44 16.52 7.95
C GLY A 437 -21.40 15.15 8.63
N LYS A 438 -22.49 14.77 9.32
CA LYS A 438 -22.54 13.50 10.05
C LYS A 438 -22.43 12.26 9.16
N LEU A 439 -22.94 12.33 7.93
CA LEU A 439 -22.90 11.23 6.95
C LEU A 439 -21.63 11.24 6.09
N VAL A 440 -21.07 12.43 5.83
CA VAL A 440 -20.01 12.62 4.83
C VAL A 440 -18.62 12.81 5.41
N GLU A 441 -18.48 13.11 6.72
CA GLU A 441 -17.19 13.45 7.38
C GLU A 441 -16.07 12.45 7.09
N ALA A 442 -16.37 11.15 7.07
CA ALA A 442 -15.38 10.11 6.85
C ALA A 442 -15.12 9.76 5.37
N ARG A 443 -15.86 10.36 4.43
CA ARG A 443 -15.93 9.96 3.02
C ARG A 443 -15.55 11.08 2.07
N LEU A 444 -15.91 12.32 2.39
CA LEU A 444 -15.72 13.47 1.52
C LEU A 444 -14.54 14.32 1.97
N PRO A 445 -13.72 14.84 1.04
CA PRO A 445 -12.68 15.78 1.38
C PRO A 445 -13.28 17.11 1.84
N HIS A 446 -12.57 17.86 2.71
CA HIS A 446 -13.00 19.18 3.16
C HIS A 446 -12.52 20.34 2.26
N ALA A 447 -11.72 20.04 1.23
CA ALA A 447 -11.12 21.03 0.35
C ALA A 447 -10.99 20.48 -1.08
N LEU A 448 -10.70 21.36 -2.05
CA LEU A 448 -10.47 20.96 -3.45
C LEU A 448 -9.14 20.22 -3.65
N ALA A 449 -8.16 20.44 -2.78
CA ALA A 449 -6.80 19.94 -3.00
C ALA A 449 -6.71 18.39 -3.04
N PRO A 450 -7.42 17.63 -2.19
CA PRO A 450 -7.55 16.17 -2.34
C PRO A 450 -8.21 15.73 -3.64
N LEU A 451 -9.28 16.41 -4.09
CA LEU A 451 -9.95 16.10 -5.36
C LEU A 451 -9.01 16.32 -6.56
N ARG A 452 -8.19 17.38 -6.49
CA ARG A 452 -7.17 17.64 -7.49
C ARG A 452 -6.11 16.53 -7.54
N ALA A 453 -5.59 16.13 -6.38
CA ALA A 453 -4.63 15.03 -6.30
C ALA A 453 -5.22 13.73 -6.87
N LEU A 454 -6.49 13.43 -6.54
CA LEU A 454 -7.22 12.30 -7.10
C LEU A 454 -7.29 12.37 -8.64
N CYS A 455 -7.73 13.51 -9.22
CA CYS A 455 -7.80 13.69 -10.66
C CYS A 455 -6.44 13.46 -11.34
N ILE A 456 -5.36 13.97 -10.74
CA ILE A 456 -4.00 13.82 -11.26
C ILE A 456 -3.59 12.34 -11.26
N ARG A 457 -3.81 11.60 -10.17
CA ARG A 457 -3.53 10.16 -10.11
C ARG A 457 -4.36 9.39 -11.14
N ALA A 458 -5.66 9.68 -11.24
CA ALA A 458 -6.56 9.03 -12.20
C ALA A 458 -6.15 9.31 -13.66
N MET A 459 -5.71 10.53 -13.99
CA MET A 459 -5.18 10.84 -15.33
C MET A 459 -3.82 10.19 -15.58
N ALA A 460 -2.90 10.27 -14.61
CA ALA A 460 -1.55 9.75 -14.72
C ALA A 460 -1.51 8.23 -14.90
N THR A 461 -2.50 7.52 -14.36
CA THR A 461 -2.57 6.05 -14.37
C THR A 461 -3.66 5.49 -15.28
N GLY A 462 -4.60 6.34 -15.71
CA GLY A 462 -5.79 5.93 -16.44
C GLY A 462 -5.57 5.72 -17.94
N ALA A 463 -6.70 5.68 -18.64
CA ALA A 463 -6.79 5.50 -20.09
C ALA A 463 -5.98 6.55 -20.87
N PRO A 464 -5.56 6.25 -22.12
CA PRO A 464 -4.84 7.22 -22.97
C PRO A 464 -5.54 8.58 -23.09
N LYS A 465 -6.88 8.61 -23.11
CA LYS A 465 -7.65 9.86 -23.12
C LYS A 465 -7.53 10.66 -21.82
N ALA A 466 -7.49 10.00 -20.67
CA ALA A 466 -7.29 10.63 -19.36
C ALA A 466 -5.86 11.17 -19.25
N PHE A 467 -4.89 10.34 -19.61
CA PHE A 467 -3.48 10.71 -19.65
C PHE A 467 -3.19 11.87 -20.61
N ALA A 468 -3.88 11.91 -21.76
CA ALA A 468 -3.80 13.00 -22.73
C ALA A 468 -4.24 14.35 -22.14
N ALA A 469 -5.08 14.37 -21.12
CA ALA A 469 -5.57 15.59 -20.49
C ALA A 469 -4.67 16.14 -19.37
N LEU A 470 -3.70 15.34 -18.89
CA LEU A 470 -2.75 15.77 -17.88
C LEU A 470 -1.85 16.89 -18.44
N PRO A 471 -1.67 18.05 -17.78
CA PRO A 471 -0.76 19.11 -18.24
C PRO A 471 0.71 18.65 -18.34
N ASP A 472 1.47 19.22 -19.28
CA ASP A 472 2.85 18.79 -19.56
C ASP A 472 3.82 19.08 -18.40
N ASP A 473 3.64 20.20 -17.69
CA ASP A 473 4.41 20.56 -16.49
C ASP A 473 4.17 19.59 -15.34
N LEU A 474 2.91 19.18 -15.15
CA LEU A 474 2.55 18.13 -14.20
C LEU A 474 3.11 16.78 -14.63
N LEU A 475 3.08 16.44 -15.93
CA LEU A 475 3.65 15.20 -16.43
C LEU A 475 5.17 15.14 -16.18
N GLU A 476 5.89 16.23 -16.47
CA GLU A 476 7.33 16.35 -16.19
C GLU A 476 7.60 16.18 -14.70
N LYS A 477 6.83 16.86 -13.84
CA LYS A 477 6.95 16.73 -12.38
C LYS A 477 6.70 15.29 -11.92
N ILE A 478 5.68 14.62 -12.43
CA ILE A 478 5.38 13.21 -12.11
C ILE A 478 6.53 12.30 -12.52
N GLY A 479 7.02 12.46 -13.75
CA GLY A 479 8.12 11.65 -14.28
C GLY A 479 9.45 11.87 -13.57
N LYS A 480 9.64 13.02 -12.91
CA LYS A 480 10.86 13.35 -12.18
C LYS A 480 10.77 13.02 -10.69
N ASP A 481 9.73 13.50 -10.03
CA ASP A 481 9.66 13.52 -8.57
C ASP A 481 8.97 12.27 -8.02
N PHE A 482 8.10 11.62 -8.81
CA PHE A 482 7.25 10.52 -8.34
C PHE A 482 7.61 9.19 -9.03
N THR A 483 8.89 8.90 -9.19
CA THR A 483 9.38 7.62 -9.75
C THR A 483 9.47 6.50 -8.71
N ALA A 484 9.42 6.84 -7.43
CA ALA A 484 9.42 5.88 -6.32
C ALA A 484 8.24 6.13 -5.37
N PRO A 485 7.81 5.12 -4.59
CA PRO A 485 6.84 5.33 -3.53
C PRO A 485 7.44 6.19 -2.41
N PRO A 486 6.61 6.89 -1.61
CA PRO A 486 7.11 7.92 -0.70
C PRO A 486 7.89 7.40 0.51
N ARG A 487 7.50 6.27 1.08
CA ARG A 487 8.06 5.82 2.38
C ARG A 487 9.04 4.68 2.26
N ASP A 488 8.67 3.68 1.47
CA ASP A 488 9.45 2.47 1.28
C ASP A 488 9.53 2.17 -0.21
N HIS A 489 10.61 1.53 -0.64
CA HIS A 489 10.74 1.07 -2.02
C HIS A 489 10.00 -0.25 -2.25
N HIS A 490 9.46 -0.39 -3.46
CA HIS A 490 9.19 -1.71 -4.03
C HIS A 490 10.54 -2.38 -4.29
N ARG A 491 10.81 -3.51 -3.66
CA ARG A 491 12.17 -4.09 -3.59
C ARG A 491 12.16 -5.57 -3.93
N ILE A 492 13.22 -6.04 -4.57
CA ILE A 492 13.57 -7.44 -4.82
C ILE A 492 14.89 -7.71 -4.09
N PHE A 493 14.96 -8.84 -3.39
CA PHE A 493 16.04 -9.21 -2.46
C PHE A 493 16.14 -8.29 -1.23
N THR A 494 16.49 -8.87 -0.09
CA THR A 494 16.71 -8.11 1.15
C THR A 494 18.14 -7.63 1.24
N ASP A 495 18.35 -6.53 1.97
CA ASP A 495 19.67 -6.13 2.40
C ASP A 495 20.35 -7.28 3.17
N PRO A 496 21.53 -7.75 2.73
CA PRO A 496 22.25 -8.81 3.42
C PRO A 496 22.59 -8.48 4.88
N ALA A 497 22.58 -7.20 5.28
CA ALA A 497 22.85 -6.73 6.64
C ALA A 497 21.63 -6.79 7.58
N GLN A 498 20.39 -6.80 7.07
CA GLN A 498 19.18 -6.57 7.87
C GLN A 498 18.43 -7.83 8.32
N GLY A 499 18.89 -9.03 7.99
CA GLY A 499 18.12 -10.26 8.23
C GLY A 499 18.91 -11.42 8.83
N PRO A 500 18.27 -12.29 9.64
CA PRO A 500 18.85 -13.55 10.06
C PRO A 500 19.20 -14.41 8.84
N GLN A 501 20.07 -15.38 9.08
CA GLN A 501 20.71 -16.29 8.12
C GLN A 501 19.73 -17.27 7.43
N ASP A 502 18.44 -16.93 7.34
CA ASP A 502 17.41 -17.79 6.74
C ASP A 502 17.61 -17.88 5.23
N ASP A 503 17.43 -19.09 4.69
CA ASP A 503 17.50 -19.39 3.26
C ASP A 503 16.29 -18.81 2.47
N ASP A 504 15.50 -17.91 3.07
CA ASP A 504 14.32 -17.29 2.48
C ASP A 504 14.69 -16.09 1.59
N LEU A 505 14.50 -16.22 0.28
CA LEU A 505 14.64 -15.15 -0.69
C LEU A 505 13.39 -14.25 -0.71
N LEU A 506 13.59 -12.94 -0.63
CA LEU A 506 12.56 -11.95 -0.96
C LEU A 506 12.47 -11.80 -2.48
N LEU A 507 11.38 -12.30 -3.07
CA LEU A 507 11.10 -12.17 -4.50
C LEU A 507 10.56 -10.79 -4.87
N LEU A 508 9.71 -10.21 -4.02
CA LEU A 508 9.15 -8.89 -4.21
C LEU A 508 8.59 -8.35 -2.90
N GLN A 509 8.83 -7.08 -2.63
CA GLN A 509 8.17 -6.29 -1.60
C GLN A 509 7.34 -5.21 -2.29
N LEU A 510 6.09 -5.06 -1.86
CA LEU A 510 5.19 -3.99 -2.27
C LEU A 510 4.98 -3.04 -1.10
N ALA A 511 5.56 -1.85 -1.23
CA ALA A 511 5.38 -0.74 -0.31
C ALA A 511 4.00 -0.10 -0.48
N SER A 512 3.64 0.79 0.46
CA SER A 512 2.51 1.69 0.24
C SER A 512 2.83 2.66 -0.89
N ASP A 513 1.92 2.76 -1.86
CA ASP A 513 2.13 3.54 -3.09
C ASP A 513 0.80 4.14 -3.56
N ASP A 514 0.69 5.46 -3.43
CA ASP A 514 -0.51 6.21 -3.77
C ASP A 514 -0.82 6.22 -5.26
N MET A 515 0.20 6.26 -6.13
CA MET A 515 0.00 6.15 -7.59
C MET A 515 -0.54 4.79 -8.02
N MET A 516 -0.33 3.77 -7.19
CA MET A 516 -0.83 2.42 -7.44
C MET A 516 -2.11 2.13 -6.65
N GLU A 517 -2.64 3.12 -5.93
CA GLU A 517 -3.77 2.97 -4.99
C GLU A 517 -3.51 1.86 -3.95
N TRP A 518 -2.24 1.62 -3.64
CA TRP A 518 -1.73 0.71 -2.63
C TRP A 518 -1.64 1.44 -1.30
N ARG A 519 -2.80 1.80 -0.77
CA ARG A 519 -2.93 2.48 0.52
C ARG A 519 -3.04 1.44 1.61
N TRP A 520 -1.91 0.86 2.00
CA TRP A 520 -1.90 -0.10 3.11
C TRP A 520 -2.10 0.58 4.48
N ASP A 521 -2.66 1.81 4.54
CA ASP A 521 -3.05 2.58 5.74
C ASP A 521 -1.97 2.79 6.82
N ASN A 522 -0.69 2.93 6.43
CA ASN A 522 0.46 2.90 7.34
C ASN A 522 0.63 1.56 8.07
N LEU A 523 -0.10 0.52 7.67
CA LEU A 523 -0.12 -0.75 8.37
C LEU A 523 1.09 -1.59 8.03
N GLY A 524 1.80 -1.38 6.92
CA GLY A 524 2.93 -2.23 6.54
C GLY A 524 3.22 -2.33 5.04
N ARG A 525 3.78 -3.48 4.67
CA ARG A 525 4.18 -3.87 3.31
C ARG A 525 3.90 -5.34 3.06
N TYR A 526 3.57 -5.68 1.81
CA TYR A 526 3.46 -7.07 1.39
C TYR A 526 4.82 -7.60 0.93
N GLN A 527 5.18 -8.81 1.34
CA GLN A 527 6.42 -9.49 0.95
C GLN A 527 6.12 -10.87 0.38
N PHE A 528 6.57 -11.09 -0.85
CA PHE A 528 6.62 -12.38 -1.50
C PHE A 528 7.95 -13.03 -1.18
N ARG A 529 7.93 -14.11 -0.40
CA ARG A 529 9.13 -14.84 0.02
C ARG A 529 9.08 -16.29 -0.45
N ILE A 530 10.24 -16.86 -0.76
CA ILE A 530 10.37 -18.27 -1.14
C ILE A 530 11.67 -18.83 -0.57
N ASP A 531 11.68 -20.11 -0.23
CA ASP A 531 12.92 -20.80 0.12
C ASP A 531 13.87 -20.83 -1.10
N ARG A 532 15.17 -20.59 -0.88
CA ARG A 532 16.18 -20.54 -1.96
C ARG A 532 16.24 -21.82 -2.77
N LYS A 533 16.11 -22.99 -2.13
CA LYS A 533 16.09 -24.28 -2.82
C LYS A 533 14.86 -24.40 -3.72
N ASP A 534 13.71 -23.89 -3.27
CA ASP A 534 12.49 -23.89 -4.06
C ASP A 534 12.57 -22.92 -5.24
N ALA A 535 13.15 -21.73 -5.06
CA ALA A 535 13.41 -20.81 -6.16
C ALA A 535 14.31 -21.44 -7.24
N LEU A 536 15.41 -22.07 -6.81
CA LEU A 536 16.34 -22.76 -7.72
C LEU A 536 15.70 -23.97 -8.40
N GLY A 537 14.78 -24.66 -7.71
CA GLY A 537 13.99 -25.76 -8.25
C GLY A 537 12.84 -25.31 -9.16
N GLY A 538 12.54 -24.02 -9.24
CA GLY A 538 11.37 -23.50 -9.96
C GLY A 538 10.03 -23.85 -9.31
N ASN A 539 10.01 -24.11 -8.00
CA ASN A 539 8.82 -24.47 -7.23
C ASN A 539 8.05 -23.20 -6.78
N TRP A 540 7.67 -22.34 -7.72
CA TRP A 540 7.07 -21.03 -7.43
C TRP A 540 5.77 -21.09 -6.63
N GLN A 541 5.05 -22.22 -6.68
CA GLN A 541 3.87 -22.47 -5.85
C GLN A 541 4.15 -22.49 -4.34
N ASN A 542 5.41 -22.65 -3.94
CA ASN A 542 5.83 -22.61 -2.54
C ASN A 542 6.11 -21.18 -2.04
N ALA A 543 6.01 -20.18 -2.91
CA ALA A 543 6.13 -18.78 -2.51
C ALA A 543 4.99 -18.38 -1.57
N ARG A 544 5.35 -17.63 -0.52
CA ARG A 544 4.45 -17.16 0.54
C ARG A 544 4.28 -15.65 0.42
N LEU A 545 3.06 -15.19 0.63
CA LEU A 545 2.76 -13.78 0.83
C LEU A 545 2.66 -13.49 2.32
N ILE A 546 3.45 -12.53 2.80
CA ILE A 546 3.48 -12.09 4.19
C ILE A 546 3.14 -10.61 4.23
N PHE A 547 2.28 -10.20 5.14
CA PHE A 547 2.07 -8.79 5.45
C PHE A 547 2.92 -8.42 6.67
N GLU A 548 3.96 -7.61 6.46
CA GLU A 548 4.83 -7.13 7.52
C GLU A 548 4.36 -5.75 7.97
N PRO A 549 3.94 -5.58 9.23
CA PRO A 549 3.48 -4.29 9.69
C PRO A 549 4.59 -3.25 9.82
N ALA A 550 4.26 -1.98 9.60
CA ALA A 550 5.23 -0.87 9.61
C ALA A 550 5.79 -0.54 10.99
#